data_AF-A0A522KYH5-F1
#
_entry.id   AF-A0A522KYH5-F1
#
_cell.length_a   1.000
_cell.length_b   1.000
_cell.length_c   1.000
_cell.angle_alpha   90.00
_cell.angle_beta   90.00
_cell.angle_gamma   90.00
#
_symmetry.space_group_name_H-M   'P 1'
#
loop_
_entity.id
_entity.type
_entity.pdbx_description
1 polymer ?
#
loop_
_entity_poly.entity_id
_entity_poly.type
_entity_poly.pdbx_seq_one_letter_code
_entity_poly.pdbx_strand_id
1 'polypeptide(L)' 'MDIRPNFDYTRLAQPERNHARLYTDPAIFAEEMEKIFRRSWVYVAHESEIPNPGDYLTTYVAWRRSCRNRPN' A
#
# COMPACT_ATOMS: atom_id res chain seq x y z
N MET A 1 16.02 19.96 -7.03
CA MET A 1 16.84 19.26 -6.02
C MET A 1 15.94 18.26 -5.33
N ASP A 2 15.95 17.00 -5.78
CA ASP A 2 15.23 15.91 -5.11
C ASP A 2 16.01 15.51 -3.85
N ILE A 3 15.45 15.78 -2.67
CA ILE A 3 16.03 15.40 -1.36
C ILE A 3 15.55 13.99 -0.96
N ARG A 4 15.37 13.09 -1.94
CA ARG A 4 14.88 11.74 -1.65
C ARG A 4 16.04 10.91 -1.09
N PRO A 5 15.94 10.35 0.11
CA PRO A 5 16.95 9.45 0.64
C PRO A 5 17.09 8.24 -0.29
N ASN A 6 18.26 8.06 -0.89
CA ASN A 6 18.51 6.91 -1.77
C ASN A 6 18.75 5.65 -0.90
N PHE A 7 17.72 4.81 -0.76
CA PHE A 7 17.84 3.54 -0.07
C PHE A 7 18.37 2.44 -1.00
N ASP A 8 19.44 1.76 -0.59
CA ASP A 8 19.95 0.56 -1.27
C ASP A 8 19.10 -0.66 -0.86
N TYR A 9 17.98 -0.86 -1.54
CA TYR A 9 17.04 -1.95 -1.27
C TYR A 9 17.64 -3.35 -1.47
N THR A 10 18.63 -3.49 -2.36
CA THR A 10 19.31 -4.77 -2.62
C THR A 10 20.08 -5.27 -1.41
N ARG A 11 20.59 -4.36 -0.57
CA ARG A 11 21.25 -4.74 0.69
C ARG A 11 20.29 -4.89 1.87
N LEU A 12 19.17 -4.18 1.85
CA LEU A 12 18.18 -4.18 2.92
C LEU A 12 17.26 -5.41 2.87
N ALA A 13 16.93 -5.89 1.67
CA ALA A 13 16.09 -7.07 1.44
C ALA A 13 16.90 -8.18 0.77
N GLN A 14 17.51 -9.05 1.59
CA GLN A 14 18.22 -10.24 1.11
C GLN A 14 17.32 -11.47 1.30
N PRO A 15 17.41 -12.50 0.44
CA PRO A 15 16.51 -13.65 0.50
C PRO A 15 16.52 -14.37 1.86
N GLU A 16 17.69 -14.40 2.52
CA GLU A 16 17.91 -15.09 3.79
C GLU A 16 17.84 -14.14 5.00
N ARG A 17 17.87 -12.82 4.77
CA ARG A 17 17.93 -11.81 5.84
C ARG A 17 17.38 -10.46 5.40
N ASN A 18 16.37 -10.00 6.13
CA ASN A 18 15.89 -8.63 6.02
C ASN A 18 16.45 -7.75 7.14
N HIS A 19 16.90 -6.55 6.79
CA HIS A 19 17.33 -5.58 7.79
C HIS A 19 16.11 -5.02 8.52
N ALA A 20 16.13 -4.99 9.86
CA ALA A 20 14.99 -4.52 10.67
C ALA A 20 14.52 -3.09 10.32
N ARG A 21 15.42 -2.28 9.76
CA ARG A 21 15.16 -0.91 9.29
C ARG A 21 14.06 -0.85 8.23
N LEU A 22 13.91 -1.90 7.42
CA LEU A 22 12.86 -2.01 6.42
C LEU A 22 11.45 -1.86 7.05
N TYR A 23 11.27 -2.33 8.28
CA TYR A 23 9.98 -2.31 8.96
C TYR A 23 9.81 -1.13 9.93
N THR A 24 10.90 -0.48 10.34
CA THR A 24 10.87 0.55 11.39
C THR A 24 11.12 1.96 10.87
N ASP A 25 11.70 2.13 9.67
CA ASP A 25 12.04 3.45 9.13
C ASP A 25 10.82 4.10 8.44
N PRO A 26 10.33 5.25 8.93
CA PRO A 26 9.16 5.92 8.36
C PRO A 26 9.40 6.47 6.96
N ALA A 27 10.65 6.76 6.57
CA ALA A 27 10.97 7.25 5.24
C ALA A 27 10.93 6.12 4.19
N ILE A 28 11.32 4.90 4.57
CA ILE A 28 11.15 3.71 3.72
C ILE A 28 9.67 3.42 3.50
N PHE A 29 8.87 3.45 4.57
CA PHE A 29 7.43 3.25 4.48
C PHE A 29 6.75 4.26 3.54
N ALA A 30 7.10 5.54 3.62
CA ALA A 30 6.56 6.57 2.73
C ALA A 30 6.87 6.29 1.25
N GLU A 31 8.08 5.79 0.95
CA GLU A 31 8.44 5.40 -0.42
C GLU A 31 7.70 4.14 -0.89
N GLU A 32 7.51 3.15 -0.02
CA GLU A 32 6.75 1.94 -0.34
C GLU A 32 5.30 2.29 -0.71
N MET A 33 4.68 3.22 0.03
CA MET A 33 3.33 3.71 -0.27
C MET A 33 3.24 4.32 -1.68
N GLU A 34 4.25 5.09 -2.11
CA GLU A 34 4.27 5.75 -3.42
C GLU A 34 4.60 4.77 -4.55
N LYS A 35 5.62 3.92 -4.38
CA LYS A 35 6.17 3.08 -5.44
C LYS A 35 5.43 1.75 -5.60
N ILE A 36 4.99 1.15 -4.50
CA ILE A 36 4.38 -0.19 -4.48
C ILE A 36 2.87 -0.05 -4.40
N PHE A 37 2.33 0.48 -3.30
CA PHE A 37 0.88 0.44 -3.06
C PHE A 37 0.06 1.31 -4.01
N ARG A 38 0.66 2.35 -4.62
CA ARG A 38 -0.01 3.17 -5.64
C ARG A 38 -0.08 2.50 -7.02
N ARG A 39 0.83 1.57 -7.32
CA ARG A 39 0.97 0.96 -8.65
C ARG A 39 0.54 -0.50 -8.69
N SER A 40 0.42 -1.13 -7.53
CA SER A 40 0.04 -2.53 -7.40
C SER A 40 -1.46 -2.71 -7.22
N TRP A 41 -1.96 -3.87 -7.65
CA TRP A 41 -3.32 -4.30 -7.40
C TRP A 41 -3.45 -4.74 -5.94
N VAL A 42 -4.23 -4.00 -5.16
CA VAL A 42 -4.56 -4.36 -3.78
C VAL A 42 -5.95 -4.98 -3.77
N TYR A 43 -6.08 -6.14 -3.16
CA TYR A 43 -7.38 -6.78 -2.92
C TYR A 43 -8.15 -5.96 -1.88
N VAL A 44 -9.33 -5.45 -2.24
CA VAL A 44 -10.09 -4.50 -1.41
C VAL A 44 -11.31 -5.14 -0.74
N ALA A 45 -12.01 -6.03 -1.44
CA ALA A 45 -13.24 -6.68 -0.97
C ALA A 45 -13.61 -7.86 -1.88
N HIS A 46 -14.35 -8.82 -1.35
CA HIS A 46 -15.07 -9.82 -2.15
C HIS A 46 -16.41 -9.24 -2.63
N GLU A 47 -16.93 -9.70 -3.76
CA GLU A 47 -18.23 -9.23 -4.30
C GLU A 47 -19.40 -9.43 -3.32
N SER A 48 -19.35 -10.49 -2.50
CA SER A 48 -20.38 -10.80 -1.50
C SER A 48 -20.46 -9.82 -0.32
N GLU A 49 -19.44 -8.96 -0.15
CA GLU A 49 -19.42 -7.95 0.93
C GLU A 49 -20.19 -6.67 0.56
N ILE A 50 -20.65 -6.54 -0.70
CA ILE A 50 -21.47 -5.41 -1.19
C ILE A 50 -22.70 -5.97 -1.94
N PRO A 51 -23.68 -6.54 -1.20
CA PRO A 51 -24.80 -7.24 -1.82
C PRO A 51 -25.80 -6.30 -2.52
N ASN A 52 -25.98 -5.06 -2.03
CA ASN A 52 -27.01 -4.14 -2.55
C ASN A 52 -26.40 -2.88 -3.20
N PRO A 53 -27.08 -2.31 -4.21
CA PRO A 53 -26.74 -1.00 -4.75
C PRO A 53 -26.86 0.07 -3.66
N GLY A 54 -25.77 0.80 -3.38
CA GLY A 54 -25.70 1.82 -2.33
C GLY A 54 -24.90 1.41 -1.08
N ASP A 55 -24.57 0.13 -0.92
CA ASP A 55 -23.63 -0.32 0.10
C ASP A 55 -22.21 0.11 -0.29
N TYR A 56 -21.48 0.71 0.64
CA TYR A 56 -20.09 1.13 0.44
C TYR A 56 -19.19 0.52 1.50
N LEU A 57 -18.11 -0.12 1.07
CA LEU A 57 -17.04 -0.55 1.97
C LEU A 57 -15.95 0.53 1.99
N THR A 58 -15.59 1.00 3.19
CA THR A 58 -14.43 1.86 3.38
C THR A 58 -13.25 1.00 3.80
N THR A 59 -12.36 0.71 2.86
CA THR A 59 -11.09 0.02 3.14
C THR A 59 -9.94 1.00 3.05
N TYR A 60 -8.92 0.78 3.87
CA TYR A 60 -7.66 1.50 3.79
C TYR A 60 -6.78 0.86 2.73
N VAL A 61 -6.52 1.60 1.64
CA VAL A 61 -5.48 1.23 0.67
C VAL A 61 -4.34 2.21 0.91
N ALA A 62 -3.26 1.72 1.51
CA ALA A 62 -2.21 2.58 2.06
C ALA A 62 -2.79 3.61 3.07
N TRP A 63 -2.22 4.81 3.13
CA TRP A 63 -2.68 5.90 3.99
C TRP A 63 -3.98 6.59 3.50
N ARG A 64 -4.54 6.15 2.37
CA ARG A 64 -5.70 6.80 1.75
C ARG A 64 -6.96 5.95 1.93
N ARG A 65 -8.03 6.57 2.42
CA ARG A 65 -9.36 5.94 2.42
C ARG A 65 -9.82 5.78 0.97
N SER A 66 -10.16 4.56 0.59
CA SER A 66 -10.73 4.26 -0.72
C SER A 66 -12.18 3.82 -0.52
N CYS A 67 -13.13 4.67 -0.90
CA CYS A 67 -14.55 4.32 -0.96
C CYS A 67 -14.85 3.84 -2.39
N ARG A 68 -15.31 2.59 -2.54
CA ARG A 68 -15.80 2.06 -3.81
C ARG A 68 -17.32 1.94 -3.73
N ASN A 69 -18.02 2.54 -4.69
CA ASN A 69 -19.48 2.43 -4.84
C ASN A 69 -19.81 1.55 -6.06
N ARG A 70 -20.89 0.77 -6.01
CA ARG A 70 -21.43 0.05 -7.18
C ARG A 70 -22.35 1.02 -7.95
N PRO A 71 -22.01 1.45 -9.17
CA PRO A 71 -22.96 2.17 -10.00
C PRO A 71 -24.11 1.25 -10.42
N ASN A 72 -25.28 1.89 -10.60
CA ASN A 72 -26.57 1.29 -10.95
C ASN A 72 -26.52 0.49 -12.27
#